data_AF-A0A6B2CIW2-F1
#
_entry.id   AF-A0A6B2CIW2-F1
#
_cell.length_a   1.000
_cell.length_b   1.000
_cell.length_c   1.000
_cell.angle_alpha   90.00
_cell.angle_beta   90.00
_cell.angle_gamma   90.00
#
_symmetry.space_group_name_H-M   'P 1'
#
loop_
_entity.id
_entity.type
_entity.pdbx_description
1 polymer ?
#
loop_
_entity_poly.entity_id
_entity_poly.type
_entity_poly.pdbx_seq_one_letter_code
_entity_poly.pdbx_strand_id
1 'polypeptide(L)'
;MRSGSSGSGEEPLVLYHGMCPNCGGPITSDRLGNGLPCHVCLPEVGRLRAASLREVLNILNESGRLIRLREMLNHLAKYNEFCELFRRVTGASMWGAQRFWARRLVKGKSFAIVAPTGSGKTTFGIVASLYVASKGGKVLMVFPTSTLAYQVYKKA
;
A
#
# COMPACT_ATOMS: atom_id res chain seq x y z
N MET A 1 44.12 2.20 22.05
CA MET A 1 43.28 1.02 22.34
C MET A 1 42.38 1.33 23.53
N ARG A 2 41.12 1.67 23.27
CA ARG A 2 40.04 1.62 24.27
C ARG A 2 38.96 0.76 23.65
N SER A 3 38.94 -0.51 24.04
CA SER A 3 37.88 -1.46 23.73
C SER A 3 36.62 -1.03 24.48
N GLY A 4 35.78 -0.22 23.83
CA GLY A 4 34.42 0.02 24.27
C GLY A 4 33.59 -1.23 24.01
N SER A 5 33.31 -2.00 25.07
CA SER A 5 32.28 -3.03 25.05
C SER A 5 30.91 -2.35 24.92
N SER A 6 30.42 -2.24 23.68
CA SER A 6 29.02 -1.92 23.42
C SER A 6 28.17 -3.11 23.86
N GLY A 7 27.60 -3.02 25.06
CA GLY A 7 26.57 -3.94 25.52
C GLY A 7 25.38 -3.86 24.57
N SER A 8 25.18 -4.91 23.76
CA SER A 8 23.94 -5.15 23.04
C SER A 8 22.88 -5.51 24.08
N GLY A 9 22.06 -4.53 24.47
CA GLY A 9 20.88 -4.82 25.27
C GLY A 9 19.95 -5.71 24.45
N GLU A 10 19.81 -6.98 24.84
CA GLU A 10 18.73 -7.82 24.33
C GLU A 10 17.41 -7.16 24.73
N GLU A 11 16.62 -6.73 23.75
CA GLU A 11 15.26 -6.27 24.00
C GLU A 11 14.49 -7.39 24.69
N PRO A 12 13.77 -7.11 25.79
CA PRO A 12 13.04 -8.15 26.51
C PRO A 12 11.96 -8.77 25.62
N LEU A 13 11.76 -10.08 25.76
CA LEU A 13 10.66 -10.78 25.12
C LEU A 13 9.34 -10.38 25.81
N VAL A 14 8.56 -9.53 25.16
CA VAL A 14 7.29 -8.98 25.68
C VAL A 14 6.12 -9.55 24.90
N LEU A 15 5.01 -9.83 25.59
CA LEU A 15 3.75 -10.23 24.97
C LEU A 15 2.80 -9.04 24.85
N TYR A 16 2.49 -8.65 23.61
CA TYR A 16 1.51 -7.59 23.32
C TYR A 16 0.15 -8.19 22.99
N HIS A 17 -0.84 -7.95 23.84
CA HIS A 17 -2.24 -8.32 23.57
C HIS A 17 -2.87 -7.39 22.54
N GLY A 18 -3.69 -7.94 21.63
CA GLY A 18 -4.41 -7.14 20.65
C GLY A 18 -3.60 -6.74 19.40
N MET A 19 -2.30 -7.01 19.37
CA MET A 19 -1.36 -6.39 18.42
C MET A 19 -0.98 -7.25 17.21
N CYS A 20 -1.44 -8.51 17.11
CA CYS A 20 -1.18 -9.28 15.89
C CYS A 20 -1.88 -8.61 14.69
N PRO A 21 -1.14 -8.23 13.62
CA PRO A 21 -1.72 -7.50 12.49
C PRO A 21 -2.73 -8.32 11.68
N ASN A 22 -2.70 -9.65 11.79
CA ASN A 22 -3.62 -10.54 11.07
C ASN A 22 -4.87 -10.91 11.88
N CYS A 23 -4.73 -11.51 13.07
CA CYS A 23 -5.89 -11.96 13.86
C CYS A 23 -6.30 -10.99 14.98
N GLY A 24 -5.45 -10.02 15.35
CA GLY A 24 -5.67 -9.18 16.54
C GLY A 24 -5.44 -9.90 17.87
N GLY A 25 -4.88 -11.11 17.86
CA GLY A 25 -4.51 -11.86 19.06
C GLY A 25 -3.18 -11.38 19.69
N PRO A 26 -2.72 -12.07 20.74
CA PRO A 26 -1.44 -11.80 21.38
C PRO A 26 -0.26 -12.09 20.43
N ILE A 27 0.78 -11.26 20.50
CA ILE A 27 2.00 -11.38 19.69
C ILE A 27 3.23 -11.03 20.52
N THR A 28 4.33 -11.73 20.29
CA THR A 28 5.61 -11.49 20.97
C THR A 28 6.38 -10.34 20.31
N SER A 29 7.21 -9.63 21.09
CA SER A 29 7.99 -8.47 20.66
C SER A 29 8.89 -8.78 19.46
N ASP A 30 9.54 -9.95 19.45
CA ASP A 30 10.39 -10.42 18.35
C ASP A 30 9.60 -10.53 17.04
N ARG A 31 8.40 -11.12 17.06
CA ARG A 31 7.59 -11.30 15.85
C ARG A 31 7.05 -9.97 15.34
N LEU A 32 6.60 -9.11 16.26
CA LEU A 32 6.12 -7.78 15.91
C LEU A 32 7.25 -6.92 15.32
N GLY A 33 8.43 -6.94 15.93
CA GLY A 33 9.63 -6.23 15.45
C GLY A 33 10.11 -6.72 14.08
N ASN A 34 9.92 -8.01 13.79
CA ASN A 34 10.19 -8.60 12.46
C ASN A 34 9.04 -8.41 11.46
N GLY A 35 7.97 -7.69 11.81
CA GLY A 35 6.82 -7.46 10.93
C GLY A 35 5.99 -8.71 10.62
N LEU A 36 6.10 -9.76 11.46
CA LEU A 36 5.40 -11.03 11.29
C LEU A 36 4.08 -11.05 12.08
N PRO A 37 3.07 -11.82 11.64
CA PRO A 37 1.90 -12.19 12.45
C PRO A 37 2.31 -13.05 13.65
N CYS A 38 1.39 -13.31 14.60
CA CYS A 38 1.64 -14.21 15.73
C CYS A 38 1.87 -15.67 15.32
N HIS A 39 2.36 -16.49 16.26
CA HIS A 39 2.64 -17.91 16.05
C HIS A 39 1.40 -18.74 15.67
N VAL A 40 0.20 -18.34 16.09
CA VAL A 40 -1.05 -19.01 15.68
C VAL A 40 -1.32 -18.76 14.19
N CYS A 41 -1.14 -17.51 13.73
CA CYS A 41 -1.36 -17.16 12.34
C CYS A 41 -0.28 -17.74 11.43
N LEU A 42 0.98 -17.67 11.86
CA LEU A 42 2.14 -18.05 11.07
C LEU A 42 3.13 -18.87 11.93
N PRO A 43 2.90 -20.19 12.12
CA PRO A 43 3.65 -21.02 13.05
C PRO A 43 5.13 -21.17 12.69
N GLU A 44 5.45 -21.32 11.41
CA GLU A 44 6.84 -21.51 10.96
C GLU A 44 7.51 -20.18 10.66
N VAL A 45 8.61 -19.88 11.38
CA VAL A 45 9.42 -18.68 11.20
C VAL A 45 10.75 -18.99 10.49
N GLY A 46 11.17 -20.26 10.45
CA GLY A 46 12.50 -20.68 10.00
C GLY A 46 12.90 -20.23 8.58
N ARG A 47 11.92 -19.95 7.71
CA ARG A 47 12.15 -19.43 6.34
C ARG A 47 12.06 -17.90 6.22
N LEU A 48 11.73 -17.17 7.29
CA LEU A 48 11.14 -15.83 7.21
C LEU A 48 11.98 -14.71 7.85
N ARG A 49 13.25 -14.95 8.21
CA ARG A 49 14.14 -13.90 8.76
C ARG A 49 14.38 -12.71 7.81
N ALA A 50 13.83 -12.74 6.60
CA ALA A 50 13.77 -11.62 5.65
C ALA A 50 12.45 -11.61 4.83
N ALA A 51 11.35 -12.09 5.40
CA ALA A 51 10.11 -12.23 4.63
C ALA A 51 9.56 -10.86 4.22
N SER A 52 9.42 -10.64 2.91
CA SER A 52 8.74 -9.46 2.42
C SER A 52 7.28 -9.47 2.88
N LEU A 53 6.66 -8.29 3.05
CA LEU A 53 5.22 -8.18 3.35
C LEU A 53 4.37 -9.02 2.38
N ARG A 54 4.81 -9.11 1.12
CA ARG A 54 4.14 -9.87 0.06
C ARG A 54 4.21 -11.38 0.31
N GLU A 55 5.35 -11.90 0.74
CA GLU A 55 5.50 -13.31 1.10
C GLU A 55 4.60 -13.66 2.30
N VAL A 56 4.59 -12.83 3.34
CA VAL A 56 3.73 -13.05 4.50
C VAL A 56 2.26 -13.11 4.08
N LEU A 57 1.81 -12.19 3.23
CA LEU A 57 0.45 -12.19 2.71
C LEU A 57 0.12 -13.42 1.88
N ASN A 58 1.04 -13.86 1.01
CA ASN A 58 0.86 -15.05 0.18
C ASN A 58 0.74 -16.31 1.03
N ILE A 59 1.65 -16.51 1.99
CA ILE A 59 1.63 -17.68 2.88
C ILE A 59 0.32 -17.71 3.70
N LEU A 60 -0.11 -16.57 4.23
CA LEU A 60 -1.39 -16.50 4.95
C LEU A 60 -2.59 -16.79 4.06
N ASN A 61 -2.54 -16.36 2.79
CA ASN A 61 -3.61 -16.61 1.82
C ASN A 61 -3.67 -18.10 1.45
N GLU A 62 -2.53 -18.71 1.12
CA GLU A 62 -2.40 -20.13 0.76
C GLU A 62 -2.77 -21.06 1.93
N SER A 63 -2.42 -20.68 3.16
CA SER A 63 -2.77 -21.44 4.36
C SER A 63 -4.22 -21.23 4.85
N GLY A 64 -5.00 -20.40 4.17
CA GLY A 64 -6.39 -20.09 4.56
C GLY A 64 -6.51 -19.29 5.86
N ARG A 65 -5.41 -18.70 6.35
CA ARG A 65 -5.33 -17.96 7.63
C ARG A 65 -5.36 -16.45 7.47
N LEU A 66 -5.60 -15.95 6.26
CA LEU A 66 -5.69 -14.52 5.97
C LEU A 66 -7.00 -13.94 6.53
N ILE A 67 -6.88 -13.10 7.58
CA ILE A 67 -8.01 -12.47 8.28
C ILE A 67 -8.01 -10.97 7.99
N ARG A 68 -7.48 -10.13 8.90
CA ARG A 68 -7.50 -8.66 8.74
C ARG A 68 -6.58 -8.18 7.62
N LEU A 69 -5.50 -8.94 7.36
CA LEU A 69 -4.55 -8.60 6.29
C LEU A 69 -5.11 -8.81 4.88
N ARG A 70 -6.28 -9.43 4.73
CA ARG A 70 -6.96 -9.58 3.43
C ARG A 70 -7.25 -8.25 2.77
N GLU A 71 -7.65 -7.25 3.55
CA GLU A 71 -7.91 -5.91 3.03
C GLU A 71 -6.63 -5.30 2.44
N MET A 72 -5.50 -5.47 3.13
CA MET A 72 -4.20 -5.00 2.64
C MET A 72 -3.77 -5.70 1.34
N LEU A 73 -3.97 -7.02 1.24
CA LEU A 73 -3.71 -7.77 0.00
C LEU A 73 -4.55 -7.23 -1.16
N ASN A 74 -5.84 -6.98 -0.93
CA ASN A 74 -6.75 -6.41 -1.93
C ASN A 74 -6.30 -5.00 -2.36
N HIS A 75 -5.85 -4.16 -1.43
CA HIS A 75 -5.33 -2.83 -1.77
C HIS A 75 -4.04 -2.90 -2.57
N LEU A 76 -3.14 -3.85 -2.26
CA LEU A 76 -1.91 -4.06 -3.02
C LEU A 76 -2.20 -4.50 -4.45
N ALA A 77 -3.16 -5.42 -4.64
CA ALA A 77 -3.61 -5.85 -5.96
C ALA A 77 -4.15 -4.66 -6.78
N LYS A 78 -5.10 -3.90 -6.22
CA LYS A 78 -5.65 -2.68 -6.84
C LYS A 78 -4.58 -1.63 -7.14
N TYR A 79 -3.60 -1.45 -6.25
CA TYR A 79 -2.49 -0.53 -6.45
C TYR A 79 -1.61 -0.94 -7.64
N ASN A 80 -1.30 -2.23 -7.76
CA ASN A 80 -0.51 -2.75 -8.87
C ASN A 80 -1.28 -2.64 -10.20
N GLU A 81 -2.57 -2.95 -10.22
CA GLU A 81 -3.42 -2.73 -11.40
C GLU A 81 -3.41 -1.26 -11.84
N PHE A 82 -3.51 -0.32 -10.89
CA PHE A 82 -3.43 1.10 -11.17
C PHE A 82 -2.04 1.52 -11.70
N CYS A 83 -0.95 0.96 -11.15
CA CYS A 83 0.40 1.23 -11.63
C CYS A 83 0.59 0.80 -13.09
N GLU A 84 0.09 -0.38 -13.45
CA GLU A 84 0.18 -0.88 -14.82
C GLU A 84 -0.67 -0.07 -15.79
N LEU A 85 -1.89 0.33 -15.39
CA LEU A 85 -2.71 1.24 -16.19
C LEU A 85 -2.00 2.58 -16.39
N PHE A 86 -1.44 3.15 -15.33
CA PHE A 86 -0.73 4.43 -15.41
C PHE A 86 0.46 4.35 -16.36
N ARG A 87 1.27 3.29 -16.27
CA ARG A 87 2.40 3.08 -17.19
C ARG A 87 1.93 2.91 -18.63
N ARG A 88 0.86 2.16 -18.86
CA ARG A 88 0.29 1.94 -20.20
C ARG A 88 -0.21 3.23 -20.84
N VAL A 89 -0.89 4.09 -20.07
CA VAL A 89 -1.49 5.33 -20.58
C VAL A 89 -0.45 6.45 -20.74
N THR A 90 0.52 6.55 -19.82
CA THR A 90 1.44 7.69 -19.79
C THR A 90 2.83 7.40 -20.35
N GLY A 91 3.18 6.12 -20.54
CA GLY A 91 4.54 5.69 -20.89
C GLY A 91 5.56 5.80 -19.76
N ALA A 92 5.15 6.27 -18.57
CA ALA A 92 6.04 6.52 -17.43
C ALA A 92 5.54 5.86 -16.14
N SER A 93 6.44 5.66 -15.18
CA SER A 93 6.06 5.21 -13.83
C SER A 93 5.69 6.40 -12.95
N MET A 94 4.77 6.18 -12.00
CA MET A 94 4.41 7.21 -11.02
C MET A 94 5.61 7.62 -10.15
N TRP A 95 5.84 8.93 -10.05
CA TRP A 95 6.76 9.50 -9.07
C TRP A 95 6.12 9.59 -7.67
N GLY A 96 6.90 9.97 -6.65
CA GLY A 96 6.56 9.78 -5.24
C GLY A 96 5.16 10.26 -4.81
N ALA A 97 4.79 11.48 -5.20
CA ALA A 97 3.48 12.06 -4.85
C ALA A 97 2.31 11.30 -5.48
N GLN A 98 2.43 10.91 -6.75
CA GLN A 98 1.40 10.12 -7.45
C GLN A 98 1.22 8.74 -6.83
N ARG A 99 2.31 8.09 -6.37
CA ARG A 99 2.22 6.82 -5.64
C ARG A 99 1.42 6.96 -4.34
N PHE A 100 1.59 8.08 -3.62
CA PHE A 100 0.80 8.36 -2.43
C PHE A 100 -0.68 8.57 -2.76
N TRP A 101 -1.01 9.32 -3.82
CA TRP A 101 -2.38 9.51 -4.27
C TRP A 101 -3.04 8.20 -4.72
N ALA A 102 -2.31 7.35 -5.44
CA ALA A 102 -2.78 6.02 -5.84
C ALA A 102 -3.12 5.16 -4.63
N ARG A 103 -2.29 5.16 -3.59
CA ARG A 103 -2.58 4.45 -2.32
C ARG A 103 -3.85 4.96 -1.63
N ARG A 104 -4.15 6.26 -1.73
CA ARG A 104 -5.39 6.85 -1.20
C ARG A 104 -6.59 6.48 -2.07
N LEU A 105 -6.44 6.53 -3.40
CA LEU A 105 -7.46 6.16 -4.38
C LEU A 105 -7.92 4.71 -4.21
N VAL A 106 -7.00 3.74 -4.15
CA VAL A 106 -7.35 2.31 -4.02
C VAL A 106 -7.95 1.95 -2.66
N LYS A 107 -7.79 2.83 -1.66
CA LYS A 107 -8.44 2.75 -0.35
C LYS A 107 -9.80 3.45 -0.32
N GLY A 108 -10.25 4.03 -1.44
CA GLY A 108 -11.51 4.77 -1.52
C GLY A 108 -11.55 6.02 -0.62
N LYS A 109 -10.39 6.62 -0.31
CA LYS A 109 -10.31 7.79 0.57
C LYS A 109 -10.33 9.08 -0.22
N SER A 110 -11.11 10.05 0.22
CA SER A 110 -11.03 11.45 -0.25
C SER A 110 -9.79 12.15 0.34
N PHE A 111 -9.15 13.02 -0.44
CA PHE A 111 -7.99 13.79 -0.01
C PHE A 111 -7.78 15.04 -0.87
N ALA A 112 -7.12 16.05 -0.30
CA ALA A 112 -6.60 17.19 -1.04
C ALA A 112 -5.24 16.85 -1.65
N ILE A 113 -5.03 17.24 -2.91
CA ILE A 113 -3.73 17.07 -3.57
C ILE A 113 -2.83 18.25 -3.22
N VAL A 114 -1.89 18.04 -2.30
CA VAL A 114 -0.86 19.02 -1.93
C VAL A 114 0.41 18.75 -2.73
N ALA A 115 0.60 19.47 -3.84
CA ALA A 115 1.81 19.38 -4.67
C ALA A 115 1.97 20.61 -5.59
N PRO A 116 3.22 21.00 -5.93
CA PRO A 116 3.50 22.12 -6.83
C PRO A 116 2.92 21.89 -8.23
N THR A 117 2.86 22.92 -9.07
CA THR A 117 2.54 22.77 -10.51
C THR A 117 3.56 21.86 -11.21
N GLY A 118 3.20 21.29 -12.36
CA GLY A 118 4.07 20.33 -13.07
C GLY A 118 4.12 18.91 -12.48
N SER A 119 3.57 18.68 -11.28
CA SER A 119 3.47 17.36 -10.62
C SER A 119 2.60 16.30 -11.33
N GLY A 120 1.93 16.66 -12.43
CA GLY A 120 1.03 15.76 -13.15
C GLY A 120 -0.29 15.49 -12.44
N LYS A 121 -0.84 16.47 -11.68
CA LYS A 121 -2.15 16.35 -11.01
C LYS A 121 -3.28 16.02 -12.00
N THR A 122 -3.34 16.76 -13.10
CA THR A 122 -4.34 16.54 -14.16
C THR A 122 -4.18 15.17 -14.79
N THR A 123 -2.95 14.77 -15.14
CA THR A 123 -2.65 13.44 -15.68
C THR A 123 -3.09 12.34 -14.72
N PHE A 124 -2.75 12.46 -13.44
CA PHE A 124 -3.20 11.51 -12.42
C PHE A 124 -4.73 11.44 -12.35
N GLY A 125 -5.42 12.58 -12.37
CA GLY A 125 -6.89 12.63 -12.36
C GLY A 125 -7.52 11.94 -13.56
N ILE A 126 -6.96 12.09 -14.76
CA ILE A 126 -7.42 11.41 -15.98
C ILE A 126 -7.21 9.90 -15.87
N VAL A 127 -6.01 9.44 -15.46
CA VAL A 127 -5.76 8.00 -15.30
C VAL A 127 -6.63 7.40 -14.18
N ALA A 128 -6.85 8.14 -13.10
CA ALA A 128 -7.76 7.76 -12.02
C ALA A 128 -9.20 7.64 -12.49
N SER A 129 -9.67 8.55 -13.35
CA SER A 129 -11.03 8.47 -13.89
C SER A 129 -11.20 7.25 -14.79
N LEU A 130 -10.23 6.96 -15.66
CA LEU A 130 -10.20 5.75 -16.49
C LEU A 130 -10.17 4.48 -15.64
N TYR A 131 -9.37 4.44 -14.57
CA TYR A 131 -9.31 3.30 -13.67
C TYR A 131 -10.67 3.02 -13.03
N VAL A 132 -11.32 4.04 -12.47
CA VAL A 132 -12.63 3.90 -11.82
C VAL A 132 -13.71 3.50 -12.85
N ALA A 133 -13.69 4.11 -14.03
CA ALA A 133 -14.60 3.77 -15.12
C ALA A 133 -14.43 2.32 -15.59
N SER A 134 -13.19 1.82 -15.70
CA SER A 134 -12.90 0.43 -16.09
C SER A 134 -13.44 -0.60 -15.10
N LYS A 135 -13.76 -0.19 -13.87
CA LYS A 135 -14.38 -1.02 -12.82
C LYS A 135 -15.89 -0.79 -12.69
N GLY A 136 -16.51 -0.10 -13.66
CA GLY A 136 -17.94 0.21 -13.67
C GLY A 136 -18.35 1.42 -12.83
N GLY A 137 -17.39 2.17 -12.27
CA GLY A 137 -17.66 3.39 -11.53
C GLY A 137 -17.97 4.58 -12.44
N LYS A 138 -18.70 5.57 -11.91
CA LYS A 138 -18.95 6.85 -12.59
C LYS A 138 -18.06 7.93 -12.00
N VAL A 139 -17.51 8.79 -12.86
CA VAL A 139 -16.56 9.84 -12.46
C VAL A 139 -17.00 11.18 -13.04
N LEU A 140 -17.03 12.21 -12.20
CA LEU A 140 -17.24 13.60 -12.60
C LEU A 140 -15.93 14.37 -12.40
N MET A 141 -15.37 14.91 -13.48
CA MET A 141 -14.20 15.79 -13.41
C MET A 141 -14.67 17.25 -13.56
N VAL A 142 -14.45 18.05 -12.51
CA VAL A 142 -14.83 19.46 -12.50
C VAL A 142 -13.59 20.32 -12.71
N PHE A 143 -13.70 21.32 -13.59
CA PHE A 143 -12.63 22.25 -13.94
C PHE A 143 -13.11 23.69 -13.77
N PRO A 144 -12.20 24.65 -13.48
CA PRO A 144 -12.58 26.03 -13.25
C PRO A 144 -12.97 26.78 -14.54
N THR A 145 -12.59 26.28 -15.72
CA THR A 145 -12.93 26.89 -17.02
C THR A 145 -13.30 25.84 -18.05
N SER A 146 -14.16 26.22 -19.01
CA SER A 146 -14.55 25.38 -20.15
C SER A 146 -13.36 25.00 -21.03
N THR A 147 -12.38 25.90 -21.20
CA THR A 147 -11.16 25.64 -21.97
C THR A 147 -10.34 24.50 -21.37
N LEU A 148 -10.17 24.45 -20.04
CA LEU A 148 -9.47 23.35 -19.38
C LEU A 148 -10.25 22.03 -19.47
N ALA A 149 -11.58 22.09 -19.32
CA ALA A 149 -12.44 20.93 -19.51
C ALA A 149 -12.29 20.36 -20.93
N TYR A 150 -12.31 21.23 -21.95
CA TYR A 150 -12.14 20.85 -23.34
C TYR A 150 -10.74 20.27 -23.63
N GLN A 151 -9.69 20.83 -23.03
CA GLN A 151 -8.33 20.30 -23.16
C GLN A 151 -8.21 18.88 -22.59
N VAL A 152 -8.87 18.60 -21.46
CA VAL A 152 -8.90 17.27 -20.88
C VAL A 152 -9.75 16.31 -21.72
N TYR A 153 -10.90 16.76 -22.21
CA TYR A 153 -11.76 15.97 -23.11
C TYR A 153 -11.01 15.52 -24.37
N LYS A 154 -10.15 16.36 -24.95
CA LYS A 154 -9.31 15.98 -26.11
C LYS A 154 -8.19 14.99 -25.80
N LYS A 155 -7.81 14.85 -24.53
CA LYS A 155 -6.72 13.98 -24.07
C LYS A 155 -7.20 12.65 -23.49
N ALA A 156 -8.47 12.59 -23.09
CA ALA A 156 -9.14 11.38 -22.60
C ALA A 156 -9.58 10.52 -23.78
#